data_AF-T0ZLU0-F1
#
_entry.id   AF-T0ZLU0-F1
#
_cell.length_a   1.000
_cell.length_b   1.000
_cell.length_c   1.000
_cell.angle_alpha   90.00
_cell.angle_beta   90.00
_cell.angle_gamma   90.00
#
_symmetry.space_group_name_H-M   'P 1'
#
loop_
_entity.id
_entity.type
_entity.pdbx_description
1 polymer ?
#
loop_
_entity_poly.entity_id
_entity_poly.type
_entity_poly.pdbx_seq_one_letter_code
_entity_poly.pdbx_strand_id
1 'polypeptide(L)'
;EFVPEVDLGKLTVELVTKRDSPLWNGYVHRYHYLGHQLIPGAQLRYFVRSADQVLALLSFGASAWKTKPRDEYIGWSAEQRVRNLHLIVNNSRFLILPWIQRKNLASRTLALISRRLPQDWLAAYAYSPVLLETFVEKPRFMGTCYKAANWQ
;
A
#
# COMPACT_ATOMS: atom_id res chain seq x y z
N GLU A 1 22.43 -19.33 5.04
CA GLU A 1 21.03 -18.88 4.97
C GLU A 1 20.56 -18.92 3.52
N PHE A 2 19.42 -19.54 3.25
CA PHE A 2 18.80 -19.51 1.93
C PHE A 2 18.09 -18.16 1.77
N VAL A 3 18.66 -17.26 0.98
CA VAL A 3 17.94 -16.06 0.52
C VAL A 3 17.20 -16.46 -0.75
N PRO A 4 15.86 -16.44 -0.75
CA PRO A 4 15.09 -16.80 -1.94
C PRO A 4 15.44 -15.87 -3.09
N GLU A 5 15.67 -16.44 -4.27
CA GLU A 5 15.85 -15.64 -5.47
C GLU A 5 14.53 -14.97 -5.86
N VAL A 6 14.52 -13.64 -5.87
CA VAL A 6 13.35 -12.84 -6.22
C VAL A 6 13.47 -12.34 -7.66
N ASP A 7 12.67 -12.94 -8.55
CA ASP A 7 12.49 -12.48 -9.92
C ASP A 7 11.50 -11.31 -9.97
N LEU A 8 12.02 -10.09 -10.15
CA LEU A 8 11.21 -8.86 -10.23
C LEU A 8 10.31 -8.81 -11.48
N GLY A 9 10.62 -9.61 -12.51
CA GLY A 9 9.84 -9.72 -13.73
C GLY A 9 8.57 -10.56 -13.57
N LYS A 10 8.53 -11.43 -12.54
CA LYS A 10 7.43 -12.38 -12.28
C LYS A 10 6.67 -12.10 -10.99
N LEU A 11 6.69 -10.86 -10.52
CA LEU A 11 5.92 -10.48 -9.35
C LEU A 11 4.42 -10.49 -9.64
N THR A 12 3.66 -11.16 -8.77
CA THR A 12 2.21 -11.08 -8.74
C THR A 12 1.75 -10.24 -7.56
N VAL A 13 0.64 -9.53 -7.75
CA VAL A 13 -0.09 -8.85 -6.69
C VAL A 13 -1.40 -9.58 -6.55
N GLU A 14 -1.80 -9.94 -5.34
CA GLU A 14 -3.02 -10.71 -5.10
C GLU A 14 -3.83 -10.07 -3.99
N LEU A 15 -5.14 -9.88 -4.24
CA LEU A 15 -6.05 -9.34 -3.25
C LEU A 15 -6.25 -10.35 -2.11
N VAL A 16 -6.16 -9.89 -0.88
CA VAL A 16 -6.38 -10.69 0.32
C VAL A 16 -7.86 -11.00 0.44
N THR A 17 -8.20 -12.29 0.46
CA THR A 17 -9.56 -12.75 0.68
C THR A 17 -9.86 -12.92 2.17
N LYS A 18 -11.11 -13.27 2.51
CA LYS A 18 -11.47 -13.65 3.88
C LYS A 18 -10.63 -14.82 4.41
N ARG A 19 -10.29 -15.78 3.55
CA ARG A 19 -9.48 -16.96 3.90
C ARG A 19 -8.05 -16.58 4.24
N ASP A 20 -7.48 -15.60 3.55
CA ASP A 20 -6.08 -15.20 3.74
C ASP A 20 -5.90 -14.16 4.85
N SER A 21 -6.99 -13.56 5.32
CA SER A 21 -6.97 -12.48 6.32
C SER A 21 -6.18 -12.82 7.59
N PRO A 22 -6.32 -14.02 8.21
CA PRO A 22 -5.53 -14.37 9.39
C PRO A 22 -4.03 -14.41 9.11
N LEU A 23 -3.62 -14.95 7.95
CA LEU A 23 -2.21 -15.00 7.54
C LEU A 23 -1.64 -13.60 7.33
N TRP A 24 -2.37 -12.75 6.60
CA TRP A 24 -1.96 -11.36 6.36
C TRP A 24 -1.81 -10.60 7.67
N ASN A 25 -2.80 -10.73 8.57
CA ASN A 25 -2.78 -10.09 9.88
C ASN A 25 -1.60 -10.59 10.72
N GLY A 26 -1.31 -11.89 10.70
CA GLY A 26 -0.17 -12.49 11.41
C GLY A 26 1.18 -11.90 10.96
N TYR A 27 1.41 -11.81 9.65
CA TYR A 27 2.62 -11.18 9.11
C TYR A 27 2.76 -9.71 9.52
N VAL A 28 1.69 -8.92 9.37
CA VAL A 28 1.71 -7.50 9.73
C VAL A 28 1.89 -7.31 11.23
N HIS A 29 1.21 -8.10 12.05
CA HIS A 29 1.37 -8.08 13.51
C HIS A 29 2.81 -8.38 13.93
N ARG A 30 3.43 -9.39 13.32
CA ARG A 30 4.76 -9.86 13.72
C ARG A 30 5.90 -9.00 13.19
N TYR A 31 5.78 -8.46 11.98
CA TYR A 31 6.93 -7.90 11.26
C TYR A 31 6.76 -6.43 10.84
N HIS A 32 5.56 -5.86 10.83
CA HIS A 32 5.39 -4.43 10.60
C HIS A 32 5.63 -3.67 11.91
N TYR A 33 6.37 -2.57 11.86
CA TYR A 33 6.75 -1.80 13.05
C TYR A 33 5.58 -1.16 13.81
N LEU A 34 4.45 -0.91 13.14
CA LEU A 34 3.17 -0.49 13.76
C LEU A 34 2.26 -1.66 14.17
N GLY A 35 2.67 -2.89 13.92
CA GLY A 35 1.84 -4.08 14.09
C GLY A 35 0.54 -4.05 13.27
N HIS A 36 -0.33 -5.00 13.59
CA HIS A 36 -1.67 -5.08 13.03
C HIS A 36 -2.63 -4.21 13.84
N GLN A 37 -3.40 -3.39 13.14
CA GLN A 37 -4.52 -2.62 13.68
C GLN A 37 -5.70 -2.80 12.73
N LEU A 38 -6.92 -2.72 13.26
CA LEU A 38 -8.12 -2.74 12.45
C LEU A 38 -8.12 -1.52 11.51
N ILE A 39 -8.39 -1.76 10.23
CA ILE A 39 -8.56 -0.72 9.22
C ILE A 39 -10.07 -0.57 8.99
N PRO A 40 -10.72 0.44 9.59
CA PRO A 40 -12.16 0.62 9.45
C PRO A 40 -12.54 1.13 8.06
N GLY A 41 -13.76 0.83 7.64
CA GLY A 41 -14.32 1.31 6.38
C GLY A 41 -13.75 0.64 5.13
N ALA A 42 -13.74 1.38 4.02
CA ALA A 42 -13.24 0.89 2.74
C ALA A 42 -11.73 0.63 2.81
N GLN A 43 -11.33 -0.60 2.51
CA GLN A 43 -9.93 -1.02 2.51
C GLN A 43 -9.69 -2.19 1.57
N LEU A 44 -8.49 -2.22 0.98
CA LEU A 44 -7.98 -3.38 0.26
C LEU A 44 -6.62 -3.76 0.82
N ARG A 45 -6.35 -5.07 0.87
CA ARG A 45 -5.10 -5.64 1.34
C ARG A 45 -4.54 -6.56 0.26
N TYR A 46 -3.23 -6.60 0.16
CA TYR A 46 -2.54 -7.32 -0.90
C TYR A 46 -1.41 -8.17 -0.34
N PHE A 47 -1.22 -9.33 -0.96
CA PHE A 47 0.06 -10.04 -0.99
C PHE A 47 0.80 -9.70 -2.28
N VAL A 48 2.12 -9.64 -2.18
CA VAL A 48 3.03 -9.57 -3.32
C VAL A 48 3.85 -10.84 -3.30
N ARG A 49 3.79 -11.61 -4.38
CA ARG A 49 4.46 -12.90 -4.48
C ARG A 49 5.42 -12.97 -5.65
N SER A 50 6.36 -13.91 -5.56
CA SER A 50 7.12 -14.46 -6.69
C SER A 50 6.97 -15.97 -6.62
N ALA A 51 6.38 -16.57 -7.64
CA ALA A 51 5.83 -17.92 -7.55
C ALA A 51 4.93 -18.05 -6.30
N ASP A 52 5.10 -19.09 -5.48
CA ASP A 52 4.27 -19.33 -4.29
C ASP A 52 4.75 -18.57 -3.04
N GLN A 53 5.83 -17.79 -3.15
CA GLN A 53 6.43 -17.15 -1.99
C GLN A 53 5.88 -15.74 -1.76
N VAL A 54 5.40 -15.48 -0.54
CA VAL A 54 5.07 -14.12 -0.09
C VAL A 54 6.35 -13.32 0.13
N LEU A 55 6.43 -12.16 -0.49
CA LEU A 55 7.58 -11.25 -0.40
C LEU A 55 7.26 -9.97 0.36
N ALA A 56 6.08 -9.40 0.07
CA ALA A 56 5.62 -8.15 0.65
C ALA A 56 4.11 -8.14 0.86
N LEU A 57 3.66 -7.25 1.73
CA LEU A 57 2.26 -7.06 2.09
C LEU A 57 1.95 -5.57 2.09
N LEU A 58 0.83 -5.20 1.50
CA LEU A 58 0.36 -3.81 1.47
C LEU A 58 -1.10 -3.72 1.90
N SER A 59 -1.47 -2.60 2.50
CA SER A 59 -2.87 -2.24 2.71
C SER A 59 -3.13 -0.81 2.28
N PHE A 60 -4.34 -0.58 1.78
CA PHE A 60 -4.85 0.71 1.40
C PHE A 60 -6.20 0.94 2.07
N GLY A 61 -6.41 2.13 2.61
CA GLY A 61 -7.63 2.51 3.29
C GLY A 61 -8.03 3.94 2.95
N ALA A 62 -9.06 4.43 3.64
CA ALA A 62 -9.47 5.82 3.55
C ALA A 62 -8.30 6.79 3.82
N SER A 63 -8.28 7.90 3.11
CA SER A 63 -7.31 8.98 3.32
C SER A 63 -7.53 9.71 4.65
N ALA A 64 -6.49 10.39 5.13
CA ALA A 64 -6.61 11.21 6.33
C ALA A 64 -7.57 12.39 6.07
N TRP A 65 -8.45 12.68 7.03
CA TRP A 65 -9.50 13.70 6.89
C TRP A 65 -8.98 15.06 6.38
N LYS A 66 -7.90 15.54 6.98
CA LYS A 66 -7.28 16.82 6.63
C LYS A 66 -5.77 16.70 6.67
N THR A 67 -5.13 17.01 5.55
CA THR A 67 -3.68 17.10 5.46
C THR A 67 -3.32 18.31 4.62
N LYS A 68 -2.77 19.34 5.28
CA LYS A 68 -2.40 20.60 4.62
C LYS A 68 -1.52 20.38 3.38
N PRO A 69 -0.45 19.55 3.42
CA PRO A 69 0.41 19.36 2.25
C PRO A 69 -0.31 18.80 1.01
N ARG A 70 -1.23 17.85 1.20
CA ARG A 70 -2.02 17.29 0.10
C ARG A 70 -3.02 18.30 -0.44
N ASP A 71 -3.75 18.97 0.46
CA ASP A 71 -4.77 19.94 0.06
C ASP A 71 -4.12 21.09 -0.74
N GLU A 72 -2.91 21.53 -0.35
CA GLU A 72 -2.08 22.49 -1.10
C GLU A 72 -1.56 21.93 -2.43
N TYR A 73 -1.07 20.69 -2.44
CA TYR A 73 -0.58 20.02 -3.66
C TYR A 73 -1.66 19.90 -4.74
N ILE A 74 -2.88 19.51 -4.34
CA ILE A 74 -4.01 19.36 -5.26
C ILE A 74 -4.66 20.74 -5.56
N GLY A 75 -4.49 21.72 -4.68
CA GLY A 75 -5.12 23.03 -4.79
C GLY A 75 -6.60 23.03 -4.36
N TRP A 76 -6.97 22.19 -3.39
CA TRP A 76 -8.36 22.06 -2.94
C TRP A 76 -8.77 23.12 -1.91
N SER A 77 -9.97 23.68 -2.10
CA SER A 77 -10.71 24.35 -1.03
C SER A 77 -11.21 23.35 0.03
N ALA A 78 -11.71 23.86 1.16
CA ALA A 78 -12.30 23.02 2.20
C ALA A 78 -13.50 22.20 1.68
N GLU A 79 -14.34 22.82 0.84
CA GLU A 79 -15.52 22.22 0.24
C GLU A 79 -15.15 21.16 -0.80
N GLN A 80 -14.13 21.45 -1.63
CA GLN A 80 -13.60 20.48 -2.60
C GLN A 80 -13.01 19.26 -1.90
N ARG A 81 -12.26 19.45 -0.80
CA ARG A 81 -11.78 18.34 0.02
C ARG A 81 -12.93 17.46 0.50
N VAL A 82 -13.94 18.04 1.15
CA VAL A 82 -15.08 17.26 1.66
C VAL A 82 -15.75 16.44 0.54
N ARG A 83 -15.92 17.03 -0.64
CA ARG A 83 -16.53 16.35 -1.79
C ARG A 83 -15.66 15.22 -2.37
N ASN A 84 -14.36 15.44 -2.46
CA ASN A 84 -13.46 14.60 -3.27
C ASN A 84 -12.59 13.65 -2.44
N LEU A 85 -12.56 13.78 -1.11
CA LEU A 85 -11.63 13.02 -0.24
C LEU A 85 -11.75 11.50 -0.43
N HIS A 86 -12.96 11.00 -0.69
CA HIS A 86 -13.21 9.57 -0.92
C HIS A 86 -12.43 9.01 -2.12
N LEU A 87 -12.03 9.86 -3.09
CA LEU A 87 -11.23 9.49 -4.26
C LEU A 87 -9.73 9.35 -3.95
N ILE A 88 -9.31 9.62 -2.71
CA ILE A 88 -7.93 9.47 -2.26
C ILE A 88 -7.85 8.29 -1.31
N VAL A 89 -6.89 7.39 -1.55
CA VAL A 89 -6.62 6.27 -0.65
C VAL A 89 -5.22 6.36 -0.06
N ASN A 90 -5.11 5.97 1.20
CA ASN A 90 -3.86 5.96 1.94
C ASN A 90 -3.23 4.58 1.94
N ASN A 91 -1.93 4.46 1.62
CA ASN A 91 -1.16 3.26 1.85
C ASN A 91 -0.83 3.10 3.35
N SER A 92 -1.72 2.43 4.08
CA SER A 92 -1.68 2.35 5.54
C SER A 92 -0.66 1.34 6.08
N ARG A 93 -0.27 0.33 5.29
CA ARG A 93 0.80 -0.62 5.64
C ARG A 93 1.60 -0.95 4.40
N PHE A 94 2.92 -0.98 4.55
CA PHE A 94 3.83 -1.50 3.55
C PHE A 94 4.94 -2.28 4.26
N LEU A 95 4.88 -3.60 4.13
CA LEU A 95 5.81 -4.55 4.73
C LEU A 95 6.52 -5.33 3.63
N ILE A 96 7.85 -5.24 3.55
CA ILE A 96 8.67 -6.28 2.91
C ILE A 96 9.13 -7.21 4.02
N LEU A 97 9.00 -8.53 3.82
CA LEU A 97 9.33 -9.47 4.88
C LEU A 97 10.82 -9.41 5.23
N PRO A 98 11.22 -9.53 6.51
CA PRO A 98 12.58 -9.22 6.95
C PRO A 98 13.70 -10.04 6.29
N TRP A 99 13.40 -11.26 5.86
CA TRP A 99 14.33 -12.14 5.17
C TRP A 99 14.42 -11.91 3.66
N ILE A 100 13.64 -10.96 3.12
CA ILE A 100 13.62 -10.63 1.70
C ILE A 100 14.52 -9.43 1.44
N GLN A 101 15.67 -9.69 0.82
CA GLN A 101 16.63 -8.65 0.45
C GLN A 101 16.73 -8.56 -1.08
N ARG A 102 15.95 -7.65 -1.68
CA ARG A 102 15.99 -7.42 -3.12
C ARG A 102 15.90 -5.94 -3.48
N LYS A 103 16.94 -5.44 -4.15
CA LYS A 103 16.99 -4.08 -4.68
C LYS A 103 15.78 -3.84 -5.60
N ASN A 104 15.17 -2.65 -5.52
CA ASN A 104 14.03 -2.22 -6.33
C ASN A 104 12.71 -2.98 -6.13
N LEU A 105 12.65 -3.98 -5.24
CA LEU A 105 11.40 -4.70 -4.95
C LEU A 105 10.30 -3.76 -4.48
N ALA A 106 10.62 -2.84 -3.58
CA ALA A 106 9.66 -1.90 -3.03
C ALA A 106 9.02 -1.00 -4.09
N SER A 107 9.83 -0.31 -4.91
CA SER A 107 9.32 0.60 -5.94
C SER A 107 8.61 -0.15 -7.07
N ARG A 108 9.10 -1.34 -7.45
CA ARG A 108 8.42 -2.22 -8.41
C ARG A 108 7.05 -2.65 -7.90
N THR A 109 6.95 -2.99 -6.62
CA THR A 109 5.70 -3.37 -5.96
C THR A 109 4.69 -2.22 -5.97
N LEU A 110 5.12 -1.02 -5.60
CA LEU A 110 4.28 0.19 -5.65
C LEU A 110 3.77 0.44 -7.08
N ALA A 111 4.64 0.34 -8.09
CA ALA A 111 4.24 0.54 -9.48
C ALA A 111 3.20 -0.48 -9.97
N LEU A 112 3.31 -1.74 -9.57
CA LEU A 112 2.31 -2.78 -9.91
C LEU A 112 0.97 -2.50 -9.24
N ILE A 113 1.00 -2.20 -7.93
CA ILE A 113 -0.23 -1.94 -7.17
C ILE A 113 -0.93 -0.67 -7.63
N SER A 114 -0.21 0.41 -7.91
CA SER A 114 -0.81 1.67 -8.39
C SER A 114 -1.61 1.52 -9.67
N ARG A 115 -1.26 0.54 -10.53
CA ARG A 115 -2.02 0.23 -11.76
C ARG A 115 -3.23 -0.64 -11.51
N ARG A 116 -3.16 -1.53 -10.53
CA ARG A 116 -4.20 -2.52 -10.21
C ARG A 116 -5.27 -1.96 -9.28
N LEU A 117 -4.86 -1.21 -8.26
CA LEU A 117 -5.71 -0.75 -7.19
C LEU A 117 -6.98 -0.03 -7.65
N PRO A 118 -6.95 0.87 -8.65
CA PRO A 118 -8.17 1.56 -9.11
C PRO A 118 -9.28 0.61 -9.56
N GLN A 119 -8.91 -0.48 -10.27
CA GLN A 119 -9.86 -1.49 -10.75
C GLN A 119 -10.38 -2.36 -9.61
N ASP A 120 -9.50 -2.82 -8.72
CA ASP A 120 -9.91 -3.62 -7.55
C ASP A 120 -10.82 -2.80 -6.62
N TRP A 121 -10.55 -1.50 -6.48
CA TRP A 121 -11.37 -0.59 -5.68
C TRP A 121 -12.73 -0.34 -6.31
N LEU A 122 -12.79 -0.15 -7.63
CA LEU A 122 -14.03 -0.03 -8.38
C LEU A 122 -14.89 -1.28 -8.21
N ALA A 123 -14.29 -2.48 -8.30
CA ALA A 123 -15.00 -3.73 -8.11
C ALA A 123 -15.55 -3.89 -6.68
N ALA A 124 -14.82 -3.42 -5.66
CA ALA A 124 -15.22 -3.55 -4.26
C ALA A 124 -16.21 -2.46 -3.79
N TYR A 125 -16.09 -1.25 -4.31
CA TYR A 125 -16.75 -0.05 -3.75
C TYR A 125 -17.48 0.83 -4.78
N ALA A 126 -17.54 0.42 -6.05
CA ALA A 126 -18.24 1.13 -7.13
C ALA A 126 -17.72 2.54 -7.47
N TYR A 127 -16.46 2.85 -7.10
CA TYR A 127 -15.76 4.04 -7.56
C TYR A 127 -14.25 3.80 -7.67
N SER A 128 -13.56 4.63 -8.44
CA SER A 128 -12.12 4.51 -8.66
C SER A 128 -11.35 5.64 -7.95
N PRO A 129 -10.42 5.33 -7.03
CA PRO A 129 -9.48 6.32 -6.51
C PRO A 129 -8.63 6.93 -7.64
N VAL A 130 -8.28 8.19 -7.47
CA VAL A 130 -7.47 8.97 -8.43
C VAL A 130 -6.11 9.40 -7.85
N LEU A 131 -5.93 9.26 -6.54
CA LEU A 131 -4.68 9.60 -5.86
C LEU A 131 -4.37 8.60 -4.75
N LEU A 132 -3.09 8.24 -4.65
CA LEU A 132 -2.54 7.47 -3.53
C LEU A 132 -1.71 8.39 -2.64
N GLU A 133 -1.89 8.30 -1.33
CA GLU A 133 -1.07 9.00 -0.34
C GLU A 133 -0.42 8.00 0.63
N THR A 134 0.60 8.43 1.37
CA THR A 134 1.20 7.65 2.45
C THR A 134 1.82 8.58 3.49
N PHE A 135 2.09 8.06 4.67
CA PHE A 135 2.81 8.77 5.72
C PHE A 135 4.07 7.98 6.09
N VAL A 136 5.22 8.62 5.94
CA VAL A 136 6.52 8.03 6.25
C VAL A 136 6.92 8.46 7.65
N GLU A 137 7.07 7.50 8.57
CA GLU A 137 7.60 7.74 9.91
C GLU A 137 9.08 8.15 9.83
N LYS A 138 9.33 9.46 9.92
CA LYS A 138 10.67 10.00 10.22
C LYS A 138 10.88 9.86 11.73
N PRO A 139 12.03 9.37 12.25
CA PRO A 139 13.35 9.19 11.63
C PRO A 139 13.64 7.78 11.07
N ARG A 140 12.65 6.87 11.10
CA ARG A 140 12.87 5.44 10.79
C ARG A 140 13.09 5.19 9.29
N PHE A 141 12.43 5.93 8.42
CA PHE A 141 12.50 5.73 6.97
C PHE A 141 12.73 7.02 6.20
N MET A 142 13.52 6.93 5.14
CA MET A 142 13.77 8.02 4.20
C MET A 142 12.70 8.14 3.09
N GLY A 143 11.80 7.15 2.96
CA GLY A 143 10.75 7.14 1.93
C GLY A 143 11.28 6.97 0.50
N THR A 144 12.50 6.47 0.32
CA THR A 144 13.17 6.36 -0.98
C THR A 144 12.41 5.51 -2.00
N CYS A 145 11.71 4.46 -1.56
CA CYS A 145 10.92 3.61 -2.44
C CYS A 145 9.73 4.35 -3.07
N TYR A 146 9.07 5.25 -2.33
CA TYR A 146 7.98 6.08 -2.86
C TYR A 146 8.50 7.05 -3.92
N LYS A 147 9.62 7.74 -3.65
CA LYS A 147 10.28 8.61 -4.63
C LYS A 147 10.69 7.84 -5.89
N ALA A 148 11.28 6.65 -5.72
CA ALA A 148 11.67 5.78 -6.83
C ALA A 148 10.46 5.20 -7.60
N ALA A 149 9.26 5.24 -7.02
CA ALA A 149 8.00 4.92 -7.68
C ALA A 149 7.30 6.17 -8.27
N ASN A 150 8.00 7.31 -8.36
CA ASN A 150 7.52 8.61 -8.85
C ASN A 150 6.43 9.26 -7.97
N TRP A 151 6.41 8.97 -6.67
CA TRP A 151 5.58 9.71 -5.72
C TRP A 151 6.31 10.99 -5.31
N GLN A 152 5.55 12.10 -5.21
CA GLN A 152 6.07 13.44 -4.91
C GLN A 152 5.93 13.80 -3.43
#